data_AF-A0A9D7EER5-F1
#
_entry.id   AF-A0A9D7EER5-F1
#
_cell.length_a   1.000
_cell.length_b   1.000
_cell.length_c   1.000
_cell.angle_alpha   90.00
_cell.angle_beta   90.00
_cell.angle_gamma   90.00
#
_symmetry.space_group_name_H-M   'P 1'
#
loop_
_entity.id
_entity.type
_entity.pdbx_description
1 polymer ?
#
loop_
_entity_poly.entity_id
_entity_poly.type
_entity_poly.pdbx_seq_one_letter_code
_entity_poly.pdbx_strand_id
1 'polypeptide(L)'
;MDKSVSQRLADWVYNLKYEDIPPHVIESAKRILLDAMACCLGGYHSHDAKVVRKVIDALGGTPESTILGSNKKTNSYNAALMNAIQTRSMDYNDIYWKEDPSHPSDIIPAAIALGEREGRSGKDLLMAIVIGHEIEMRMCEFAHPGIRERGWHHATLTAFVSPLSAGKMLGLNAEQLMHAIAISGCRSFTPGAIAAGKLSMMKNTADPLSTHAGVISALLAKEGYTGTIEIFEGKEGLYKVLGGNFETEVLFNGLGTGWRVPDIAYKAFPTEYLTQSPVTAALKLIKEKNVTWDQIEEVTVYTIHRAVDILADPSKYHPKEKETADHSMPYCVGAAIMDRMVTPLQFLPERIADPTLIDFIQKIKVLADDELEARFPKVQPSRVDLKLKSGEMLSQSVDFAQGDPREPMTDQDLMDKFYGLTKPYMNDAQRAKIVANIRNLENIKKIDQFVASMVMPGTGSAKPAKKVKAASKAKAKPAAKAKAKPKAKVKAKAPTKPKAKPQKKAKAKAKPTVKKTSKPKARPKRRK
;
A
#
# COMPACT_ATOMS: atom_id res chain seq x y z
N MET A 1 38.60 -4.22 0.66
CA MET A 1 37.44 -4.37 -0.23
C MET A 1 36.48 -3.25 0.11
N ASP A 2 35.87 -2.65 -0.90
CA ASP A 2 34.85 -1.63 -0.66
C ASP A 2 33.66 -2.25 0.08
N LYS A 3 33.02 -1.48 0.97
CA LYS A 3 31.84 -1.94 1.72
C LYS A 3 30.69 -2.20 0.76
N SER A 4 29.97 -3.31 0.97
CA SER A 4 28.76 -3.61 0.19
C SER A 4 27.67 -2.56 0.40
N VAL A 5 26.70 -2.49 -0.51
CA VAL A 5 25.52 -1.61 -0.39
C VAL A 5 24.80 -1.87 0.93
N SER A 6 24.60 -3.14 1.29
CA SER A 6 23.98 -3.53 2.56
C SER A 6 24.77 -3.03 3.78
N GLN A 7 26.11 -3.12 3.74
CA GLN A 7 26.97 -2.61 4.81
C GLN A 7 26.89 -1.09 4.93
N ARG A 8 26.95 -0.36 3.81
CA ARG A 8 26.89 1.11 3.82
C ARG A 8 25.56 1.62 4.38
N LEU A 9 24.43 1.01 3.99
CA LEU A 9 23.11 1.35 4.54
C LEU A 9 23.02 1.03 6.03
N ALA A 10 23.49 -0.17 6.43
CA ALA A 10 23.47 -0.60 7.82
C ALA A 10 24.32 0.31 8.72
N ASP A 11 25.51 0.69 8.27
CA ASP A 11 26.40 1.62 8.97
C ASP A 11 25.73 2.99 9.17
N TRP A 12 25.08 3.53 8.13
CA TRP A 12 24.38 4.81 8.26
C TRP A 12 23.24 4.72 9.27
N VAL A 13 22.39 3.69 9.17
CA VAL A 13 21.25 3.49 10.08
C VAL A 13 21.71 3.30 11.53
N TYR A 14 22.78 2.53 11.74
CA TYR A 14 23.34 2.29 13.06
C TYR A 14 23.86 3.60 13.69
N ASN A 15 24.61 4.40 12.93
CA ASN A 15 25.25 5.61 13.42
C ASN A 15 24.32 6.83 13.56
N LEU A 16 23.20 6.86 12.82
CA LEU A 16 22.25 7.97 12.86
C LEU A 16 21.66 8.17 14.26
N LYS A 17 21.75 9.39 14.78
CA LYS A 17 21.12 9.84 16.02
C LYS A 17 19.99 10.81 15.73
N TYR A 18 19.09 10.98 16.69
CA TYR A 18 17.95 11.89 16.57
C TYR A 18 18.44 13.33 16.35
N GLU A 19 19.51 13.70 17.05
CA GLU A 19 20.10 15.03 17.02
C GLU A 19 20.77 15.37 15.68
N ASP A 20 21.05 14.36 14.85
CA ASP A 20 21.60 14.56 13.50
C ASP A 20 20.50 14.96 12.49
N ILE A 21 19.22 14.78 12.85
CA ILE A 21 18.09 15.02 11.95
C ILE A 21 17.62 16.49 12.10
N PRO A 22 17.63 17.28 11.02
CA PRO A 22 17.18 18.68 11.08
C PRO A 22 15.71 18.81 11.53
N PRO A 23 15.34 19.88 12.26
CA PRO A 23 13.98 20.07 12.75
C PRO A 23 12.89 19.98 11.67
N HIS A 24 13.12 20.52 10.46
CA HIS A 24 12.14 20.47 9.37
C HIS A 24 11.89 19.04 8.84
N VAL A 25 12.89 18.16 8.94
CA VAL A 25 12.74 16.73 8.59
C VAL A 25 11.92 16.01 9.67
N ILE A 26 12.13 16.35 10.94
CA ILE A 26 11.30 15.84 12.05
C ILE A 26 9.84 16.29 11.90
N GLU A 27 9.59 17.55 11.56
CA GLU A 27 8.23 18.04 11.31
C GLU A 27 7.57 17.34 10.12
N SER A 28 8.34 17.04 9.06
CA SER A 28 7.86 16.21 7.94
C SER A 28 7.49 14.80 8.41
N ALA A 29 8.31 14.17 9.26
CA ALA A 29 8.01 12.85 9.84
C ALA A 29 6.75 12.86 10.72
N LYS A 30 6.48 13.94 11.46
CA LYS A 30 5.23 14.10 12.23
C LYS A 30 4.00 14.23 11.32
N ARG A 31 4.12 14.98 10.21
CA ARG A 31 3.06 15.11 9.19
C ARG A 31 2.77 13.79 8.50
N ILE A 32 3.81 13.06 8.09
CA ILE A 32 3.74 11.67 7.59
C ILE A 32 3.01 10.78 8.58
N LEU A 33 3.39 10.82 9.86
CA LEU A 33 2.75 9.98 10.87
C LEU A 33 1.27 10.32 11.06
N LEU A 34 0.89 11.61 11.04
CA LEU A 34 -0.51 12.03 11.10
C LEU A 34 -1.32 11.46 9.93
N ASP A 35 -0.80 11.56 8.71
CA ASP A 35 -1.43 11.02 7.50
C ASP A 35 -1.57 9.49 7.56
N ALA A 36 -0.49 8.80 7.93
CA ALA A 36 -0.48 7.35 8.04
C ALA A 36 -1.45 6.85 9.12
N MET A 37 -1.55 7.53 10.27
CA MET A 37 -2.49 7.15 11.33
C MET A 37 -3.94 7.48 10.96
N ALA A 38 -4.18 8.54 10.19
CA ALA A 38 -5.50 8.80 9.61
C ALA A 38 -5.94 7.61 8.73
N CYS A 39 -5.05 7.15 7.86
CA CYS A 39 -5.31 6.02 6.96
C CYS A 39 -5.46 4.70 7.73
N CYS A 40 -4.58 4.44 8.71
CA CYS A 40 -4.63 3.22 9.52
C CYS A 40 -5.95 3.12 10.31
N LEU A 41 -6.38 4.20 10.96
CA LEU A 41 -7.63 4.20 11.71
C LEU A 41 -8.84 4.17 10.77
N GLY A 42 -8.86 4.95 9.69
CA GLY A 42 -9.95 4.92 8.72
C GLY A 42 -10.10 3.55 8.04
N GLY A 43 -8.99 2.83 7.83
CA GLY A 43 -8.95 1.50 7.23
C GLY A 43 -9.29 0.35 8.19
N TYR A 44 -9.49 0.60 9.49
CA TYR A 44 -9.71 -0.46 10.49
C TYR A 44 -10.88 -1.40 10.14
N HIS A 45 -11.96 -0.84 9.59
CA HIS A 45 -13.19 -1.55 9.25
C HIS A 45 -13.27 -1.97 7.77
N SER A 46 -12.20 -1.80 6.99
CA SER A 46 -12.16 -2.22 5.59
C SER A 46 -12.35 -3.73 5.44
N HIS A 47 -12.78 -4.16 4.25
CA HIS A 47 -12.95 -5.58 3.96
C HIS A 47 -11.62 -6.33 4.08
N ASP A 48 -10.55 -5.79 3.52
CA ASP A 48 -9.17 -6.26 3.59
C ASP A 48 -8.76 -6.48 5.05
N ALA A 49 -8.94 -5.46 5.90
CA ALA A 49 -8.59 -5.53 7.31
C ALA A 49 -9.40 -6.62 8.04
N LYS A 50 -10.69 -6.77 7.75
CA LYS A 50 -11.53 -7.83 8.34
C LYS A 50 -11.06 -9.23 7.96
N VAL A 51 -10.67 -9.44 6.69
CA VAL A 51 -10.19 -10.74 6.19
C VAL A 51 -8.86 -11.09 6.86
N VAL A 52 -7.88 -10.18 6.84
CA VAL A 52 -6.56 -10.41 7.45
C VAL A 52 -6.66 -10.63 8.96
N ARG A 53 -7.51 -9.87 9.65
CA ARG A 53 -7.72 -10.02 11.09
C ARG A 53 -8.22 -11.42 11.48
N LYS A 54 -9.07 -12.06 10.67
CA LYS A 54 -9.50 -13.45 10.91
C LYS A 54 -8.31 -14.42 10.83
N VAL A 55 -7.39 -14.22 9.90
CA VAL A 55 -6.17 -15.04 9.76
C VAL A 55 -5.26 -14.83 10.96
N ILE A 56 -5.02 -13.59 11.36
CA ILE A 56 -4.18 -13.25 12.52
C ILE A 56 -4.77 -13.77 13.82
N ASP A 57 -6.09 -13.62 14.04
CA ASP A 57 -6.78 -14.17 15.20
C ASP A 57 -6.64 -15.71 15.26
N ALA A 58 -6.62 -16.40 14.11
CA ALA A 58 -6.42 -17.86 14.03
C ALA A 58 -4.97 -18.30 14.27
N LEU A 59 -3.99 -17.51 13.81
CA LEU A 59 -2.56 -17.77 14.06
C LEU A 59 -2.16 -17.49 15.52
N GLY A 60 -2.84 -16.55 16.18
CA GLY A 60 -2.52 -16.11 17.53
C GLY A 60 -1.18 -15.37 17.61
N GLY A 61 -0.54 -15.43 18.77
CA GLY A 61 0.75 -14.78 19.04
C GLY A 61 0.86 -14.27 20.47
N THR A 62 2.10 -14.15 20.96
CA THR A 62 2.40 -13.51 22.25
C THR A 62 1.91 -12.06 22.24
N PRO A 63 1.18 -11.55 23.25
CA PRO A 63 0.57 -10.22 23.21
C PRO A 63 1.59 -9.09 23.46
N GLU A 64 2.48 -8.88 22.49
CA GLU A 64 3.58 -7.89 22.55
C GLU A 64 3.12 -6.51 22.05
N SER A 65 2.36 -6.48 20.94
CA SER A 65 2.05 -5.27 20.19
C SER A 65 0.58 -5.18 19.83
N THR A 66 0.07 -3.97 19.73
CA THR A 66 -1.35 -3.65 19.55
C THR A 66 -1.74 -3.62 18.08
N ILE A 67 -2.92 -4.17 17.77
CA ILE A 67 -3.60 -3.89 16.52
C ILE A 67 -4.28 -2.51 16.66
N LEU A 68 -3.73 -1.51 15.98
CA LEU A 68 -4.19 -0.11 16.05
C LEU A 68 -5.68 -0.01 15.71
N GLY A 69 -6.39 0.89 16.38
CA GLY A 69 -7.85 0.97 16.36
C GLY A 69 -8.55 0.03 17.37
N SER A 70 -7.81 -0.86 18.04
CA SER A 70 -8.36 -1.79 19.05
C SER A 70 -7.49 -1.93 20.28
N ASN A 71 -8.01 -2.61 21.30
CA ASN A 71 -7.23 -3.02 22.48
C ASN A 71 -6.64 -4.44 22.35
N LYS A 72 -6.78 -5.08 21.18
CA LYS A 72 -6.24 -6.42 20.94
C LYS A 72 -4.73 -6.35 20.75
N LYS A 73 -4.01 -7.27 21.39
CA LYS A 73 -2.57 -7.49 21.18
C LYS A 73 -2.30 -8.84 20.54
N THR A 74 -1.23 -8.91 19.76
CA THR A 74 -0.62 -10.12 19.20
C THR A 74 0.90 -9.94 19.16
N ASN A 75 1.64 -10.86 18.54
CA ASN A 75 3.09 -10.70 18.41
C ASN A 75 3.41 -9.53 17.47
N SER A 76 4.60 -8.95 17.61
CA SER A 76 4.98 -7.76 16.82
C SER A 76 4.96 -8.00 15.31
N TYR A 77 5.22 -9.24 14.87
CA TYR A 77 5.16 -9.68 13.48
C TYR A 77 3.75 -9.53 12.88
N ASN A 78 2.76 -10.15 13.51
CA ASN A 78 1.37 -10.08 13.08
C ASN A 78 0.78 -8.67 13.25
N ALA A 79 1.13 -7.96 14.33
CA ALA A 79 0.65 -6.60 14.54
C ALA A 79 1.16 -5.65 13.44
N ALA A 80 2.41 -5.77 13.02
CA ALA A 80 2.97 -4.98 11.93
C ALA A 80 2.20 -5.20 10.62
N LEU A 81 1.94 -6.47 10.23
CA LEU A 81 1.17 -6.78 9.02
C LEU A 81 -0.25 -6.22 9.09
N MET A 82 -0.96 -6.44 10.20
CA MET A 82 -2.33 -5.95 10.39
C MET A 82 -2.40 -4.43 10.25
N ASN A 83 -1.49 -3.73 10.93
CA ASN A 83 -1.45 -2.28 10.93
C ASN A 83 -1.06 -1.71 9.55
N ALA A 84 -0.17 -2.38 8.81
CA ALA A 84 0.17 -2.02 7.43
C ALA A 84 -0.98 -2.23 6.44
N ILE A 85 -1.72 -3.33 6.54
CA ILE A 85 -2.94 -3.54 5.73
C ILE A 85 -3.96 -2.43 6.00
N GLN A 86 -4.14 -2.04 7.27
CA GLN A 86 -5.06 -0.96 7.62
C GLN A 86 -4.63 0.38 6.99
N THR A 87 -3.35 0.75 7.11
CA THR A 87 -2.78 1.96 6.49
C THR A 87 -3.01 1.97 4.98
N ARG A 88 -2.76 0.83 4.32
CA ARG A 88 -2.75 0.73 2.87
C ARG A 88 -4.13 0.57 2.21
N SER A 89 -5.10 -0.02 2.93
CA SER A 89 -6.38 -0.49 2.36
C SER A 89 -7.21 0.55 1.59
N MET A 90 -7.10 1.83 1.95
CA MET A 90 -7.83 2.90 1.27
C MET A 90 -7.09 3.49 0.06
N ASP A 91 -5.83 3.12 -0.17
CA ASP A 91 -4.93 3.73 -1.15
C ASP A 91 -4.79 5.26 -0.99
N TYR A 92 -4.84 5.72 0.27
CA TYR A 92 -4.93 7.14 0.60
C TYR A 92 -3.67 7.67 1.30
N ASN A 93 -2.73 6.79 1.62
CA ASN A 93 -1.49 7.15 2.28
C ASN A 93 -0.52 7.84 1.31
N ASP A 94 0.56 8.39 1.87
CA ASP A 94 1.60 9.10 1.14
C ASP A 94 2.19 8.34 -0.05
N ILE A 95 2.86 9.07 -0.93
CA ILE A 95 3.52 8.52 -2.10
C ILE A 95 4.76 9.34 -2.46
N TYR A 96 5.79 8.66 -2.92
CA TYR A 96 6.90 9.28 -3.63
C TYR A 96 7.01 8.65 -5.02
N TRP A 97 7.17 9.47 -6.06
CA TRP A 97 7.29 8.96 -7.43
C TRP A 97 8.41 9.69 -8.17
N LYS A 98 9.46 8.92 -8.51
CA LYS A 98 10.53 9.32 -9.45
C LYS A 98 10.68 8.29 -10.58
N GLU A 99 11.71 7.45 -10.56
CA GLU A 99 11.82 6.33 -11.51
C GLU A 99 10.81 5.23 -11.16
N ASP A 100 10.68 4.94 -9.86
CA ASP A 100 9.64 4.08 -9.31
C ASP A 100 8.70 4.88 -8.39
N PRO A 101 7.40 4.51 -8.32
CA PRO A 101 6.51 4.94 -7.24
C PRO A 101 6.78 4.13 -5.96
N SER A 102 6.50 4.67 -4.79
CA SER A 102 6.44 3.92 -3.52
C SER A 102 5.50 4.58 -2.52
N HIS A 103 5.15 3.82 -1.47
CA HIS A 103 4.32 4.26 -0.35
C HIS A 103 5.06 4.05 0.98
N PRO A 104 6.05 4.89 1.33
CA PRO A 104 6.94 4.61 2.47
C PRO A 104 6.22 4.55 3.83
N SER A 105 5.04 5.18 3.96
CA SER A 105 4.20 5.04 5.15
C SER A 105 3.77 3.59 5.47
N ASP A 106 3.82 2.68 4.49
CA ASP A 106 3.54 1.25 4.69
C ASP A 106 4.58 0.56 5.60
N ILE A 107 5.74 1.18 5.83
CA ILE A 107 6.81 0.69 6.71
C ILE A 107 6.57 1.09 8.18
N ILE A 108 5.90 2.23 8.43
CA ILE A 108 5.68 2.77 9.79
C ILE A 108 5.09 1.74 10.78
N PRO A 109 4.13 0.89 10.38
CA PRO A 109 3.59 -0.17 11.23
C PRO A 109 4.63 -1.14 11.80
N ALA A 110 5.71 -1.45 11.08
CA ALA A 110 6.81 -2.25 11.61
C ALA A 110 7.51 -1.53 12.77
N ALA A 111 7.78 -0.22 12.61
CA ALA A 111 8.41 0.59 13.64
C ALA A 111 7.53 0.71 14.89
N ILE A 112 6.22 0.94 14.72
CA ILE A 112 5.28 1.01 15.84
C ILE A 112 5.20 -0.33 16.58
N ALA A 113 5.01 -1.45 15.86
CA ALA A 113 4.84 -2.75 16.49
C ALA A 113 6.07 -3.19 17.28
N LEU A 114 7.26 -3.10 16.68
CA LEU A 114 8.51 -3.45 17.36
C LEU A 114 8.88 -2.42 18.44
N GLY A 115 8.55 -1.15 18.22
CA GLY A 115 8.76 -0.10 19.21
C GLY A 115 7.92 -0.27 20.46
N GLU A 116 6.65 -0.67 20.32
CA GLU A 116 5.80 -1.01 21.46
C GLU A 116 6.36 -2.22 22.22
N ARG A 117 6.75 -3.28 21.49
CA ARG A 117 7.35 -4.49 22.07
C ARG A 117 8.61 -4.19 22.88
N GLU A 118 9.52 -3.39 22.33
CA GLU A 118 10.82 -3.09 22.95
C GLU A 118 10.76 -1.86 23.87
N GLY A 119 9.59 -1.24 24.06
CA GLY A 119 9.40 -0.08 24.94
C GLY A 119 10.16 1.17 24.47
N ARG A 120 10.30 1.36 23.15
CA ARG A 120 11.04 2.47 22.54
C ARG A 120 10.32 3.81 22.70
N SER A 121 11.09 4.88 22.60
CA SER A 121 10.60 6.26 22.74
C SER A 121 10.01 6.81 21.44
N GLY A 122 9.31 7.94 21.53
CA GLY A 122 8.82 8.64 20.34
C GLY A 122 9.95 9.25 19.50
N LYS A 123 11.10 9.60 20.09
CA LYS A 123 12.32 9.93 19.31
C LYS A 123 12.78 8.76 18.45
N ASP A 124 12.78 7.55 19.01
CA ASP A 124 13.13 6.33 18.26
C ASP A 124 12.15 6.10 17.11
N LEU A 125 10.85 6.30 17.34
CA LEU A 125 9.83 6.20 16.30
C LEU A 125 10.06 7.23 15.19
N LEU A 126 10.32 8.49 15.52
CA LEU A 126 10.63 9.53 14.53
C LEU A 126 11.86 9.18 13.69
N MET A 127 12.94 8.70 14.33
CA MET A 127 14.12 8.23 13.60
C MET A 127 13.79 7.07 12.67
N ALA A 128 13.01 6.08 13.13
CA ALA A 128 12.65 4.91 12.33
C ALA A 128 11.75 5.25 11.13
N ILE A 129 10.87 6.26 11.28
CA ILE A 129 10.08 6.84 10.19
C ILE A 129 11.03 7.51 9.19
N VAL A 130 11.92 8.40 9.65
CA VAL A 130 12.89 9.09 8.79
C VAL A 130 13.78 8.11 8.03
N ILE A 131 14.31 7.08 8.69
CA ILE A 131 15.12 6.02 8.05
C ILE A 131 14.33 5.31 6.95
N GLY A 132 13.10 4.90 7.25
CA GLY A 132 12.25 4.21 6.28
C GLY A 132 11.97 5.07 5.06
N HIS A 133 11.58 6.33 5.26
CA HIS A 133 11.25 7.25 4.17
C HIS A 133 12.49 7.63 3.36
N GLU A 134 13.57 8.04 4.02
CA GLU A 134 14.79 8.50 3.36
C GLU A 134 15.37 7.42 2.42
N ILE A 135 15.42 6.16 2.88
CA ILE A 135 15.99 5.07 2.09
C ILE A 135 15.02 4.61 1.00
N GLU A 136 13.71 4.47 1.29
CA GLU A 136 12.71 4.09 0.29
C GLU A 136 12.65 5.10 -0.86
N MET A 137 12.67 6.39 -0.54
CA MET A 137 12.62 7.46 -1.54
C MET A 137 13.88 7.46 -2.41
N ARG A 138 15.06 7.19 -1.84
CA ARG A 138 16.28 7.01 -2.64
C ARG A 138 16.26 5.74 -3.48
N MET A 139 15.65 4.66 -3.00
CA MET A 139 15.42 3.46 -3.82
C MET A 139 14.52 3.76 -5.03
N CYS A 140 13.59 4.71 -4.92
CA CYS A 140 12.76 5.16 -6.05
C CYS A 140 13.53 5.95 -7.12
N GLU A 141 14.75 6.40 -6.83
CA GLU A 141 15.64 7.11 -7.75
C GLU A 141 16.76 6.20 -8.30
N PHE A 142 16.89 4.98 -7.77
CA PHE A 142 18.10 4.15 -7.88
C PHE A 142 18.22 3.35 -9.18
N ALA A 143 17.14 3.16 -9.92
CA ALA A 143 17.10 2.27 -11.08
C ALA A 143 16.61 3.01 -12.33
N HIS A 144 17.30 2.87 -13.47
CA HIS A 144 16.88 3.45 -14.74
C HIS A 144 16.89 2.41 -15.90
N PRO A 145 15.76 2.19 -16.60
CA PRO A 145 14.41 2.62 -16.20
C PRO A 145 14.04 1.98 -14.86
N GLY A 146 13.11 2.56 -14.09
CA GLY A 146 12.64 1.98 -12.81
C GLY A 146 12.28 0.49 -12.89
N ILE A 147 12.30 -0.22 -11.76
CA ILE A 147 12.04 -1.66 -11.71
C ILE A 147 10.62 -2.02 -12.17
N ARG A 148 9.68 -1.08 -12.07
CA ARG A 148 8.32 -1.28 -12.59
C ARG A 148 8.28 -1.44 -14.10
N GLU A 149 9.13 -0.70 -14.81
CA GLU A 149 9.29 -0.84 -16.26
C GLU A 149 9.99 -2.14 -16.65
N ARG A 150 10.59 -2.82 -15.67
CA ARG A 150 11.19 -4.16 -15.80
C ARG A 150 10.21 -5.28 -15.39
N GLY A 151 8.96 -4.93 -15.09
CA GLY A 151 7.89 -5.89 -14.76
C GLY A 151 7.78 -6.27 -13.28
N TRP A 152 8.43 -5.53 -12.38
CA TRP A 152 8.36 -5.77 -10.93
C TRP A 152 7.43 -4.76 -10.24
N HIS A 153 6.94 -5.11 -9.04
CA HIS A 153 6.21 -4.16 -8.21
C HIS A 153 7.19 -3.40 -7.30
N HIS A 154 6.88 -2.14 -6.96
CA HIS A 154 7.74 -1.31 -6.12
C HIS A 154 7.92 -1.83 -4.70
N ALA A 155 6.96 -2.59 -4.17
CA ALA A 155 7.12 -3.36 -2.93
C ALA A 155 8.39 -4.25 -2.89
N THR A 156 8.98 -4.58 -4.05
CA THR A 156 10.29 -5.23 -4.14
C THR A 156 11.39 -4.36 -3.51
N LEU A 157 11.36 -3.05 -3.70
CA LEU A 157 12.28 -2.08 -3.08
C LEU A 157 12.04 -2.00 -1.57
N THR A 158 10.77 -1.94 -1.15
CA THR A 158 10.37 -1.92 0.27
C THR A 158 10.91 -3.09 1.08
N ALA A 159 11.08 -4.25 0.44
CA ALA A 159 11.68 -5.41 1.08
C ALA A 159 13.13 -5.17 1.55
N PHE A 160 13.88 -4.27 0.91
CA PHE A 160 15.24 -3.91 1.33
C PHE A 160 15.26 -2.86 2.43
N VAL A 161 14.18 -2.08 2.59
CA VAL A 161 14.13 -0.91 3.48
C VAL A 161 13.45 -1.21 4.81
N SER A 162 12.30 -1.89 4.80
CA SER A 162 11.59 -2.28 6.01
C SER A 162 12.46 -2.91 7.12
N PRO A 163 13.39 -3.86 6.84
CA PRO A 163 14.25 -4.44 7.88
C PRO A 163 15.15 -3.42 8.59
N LEU A 164 15.47 -2.28 7.96
CA LEU A 164 16.29 -1.23 8.59
C LEU A 164 15.49 -0.45 9.65
N SER A 165 14.26 -0.08 9.31
CA SER A 165 13.34 0.58 10.25
C SER A 165 13.01 -0.36 11.43
N ALA A 166 12.71 -1.62 11.13
CA ALA A 166 12.50 -2.67 12.13
C ALA A 166 13.74 -2.90 13.00
N GLY A 167 14.91 -3.01 12.39
CA GLY A 167 16.19 -3.24 13.08
C GLY A 167 16.58 -2.08 14.00
N LYS A 168 16.31 -0.83 13.60
CA LYS A 168 16.50 0.35 14.46
C LYS A 168 15.68 0.23 15.74
N MET A 169 14.41 -0.17 15.64
CA MET A 169 13.53 -0.37 16.81
C MET A 169 13.95 -1.55 17.68
N LEU A 170 14.57 -2.58 17.10
CA LEU A 170 15.15 -3.71 17.84
C LEU A 170 16.50 -3.37 18.48
N GLY A 171 17.13 -2.24 18.13
CA GLY A 171 18.45 -1.87 18.60
C GLY A 171 19.57 -2.74 18.02
N LEU A 172 19.39 -3.20 16.78
CA LEU A 172 20.39 -4.00 16.08
C LEU A 172 21.67 -3.20 15.85
N ASN A 173 22.82 -3.86 15.96
CA ASN A 173 24.09 -3.28 15.55
C ASN A 173 24.24 -3.28 14.01
N ALA A 174 25.30 -2.64 13.49
CA ALA A 174 25.52 -2.54 12.04
C ALA A 174 25.61 -3.90 11.32
N GLU A 175 26.25 -4.91 11.93
CA GLU A 175 26.35 -6.25 11.35
C GLU A 175 24.99 -6.95 11.27
N GLN A 176 24.18 -6.84 12.33
CA GLN A 176 22.83 -7.38 12.35
C GLN A 176 21.90 -6.64 11.37
N LEU A 177 22.02 -5.31 11.23
CA LEU A 177 21.27 -4.54 10.24
C LEU A 177 21.62 -4.95 8.80
N MET A 178 22.92 -5.14 8.52
CA MET A 178 23.40 -5.65 7.24
C MET A 178 22.77 -7.02 6.92
N HIS A 179 22.77 -7.95 7.89
CA HIS A 179 22.13 -9.24 7.71
C HIS A 179 20.60 -9.14 7.58
N ALA A 180 19.94 -8.23 8.31
CA ALA A 180 18.50 -8.06 8.22
C ALA A 180 18.06 -7.63 6.81
N ILE A 181 18.76 -6.66 6.19
CA ILE A 181 18.52 -6.25 4.79
C ILE A 181 18.72 -7.44 3.86
N ALA A 182 19.85 -8.15 4.00
CA ALA A 182 20.20 -9.27 3.16
C ALA A 182 19.20 -10.42 3.24
N ILE A 183 18.73 -10.76 4.43
CA ILE A 183 17.70 -11.80 4.63
C ILE A 183 16.40 -11.40 3.94
N SER A 184 15.99 -10.13 4.09
CA SER A 184 14.72 -9.63 3.54
C SER A 184 14.74 -9.54 2.01
N GLY A 185 15.86 -9.07 1.45
CA GLY A 185 16.07 -8.96 0.00
C GLY A 185 16.04 -10.32 -0.72
N CYS A 186 16.49 -11.39 -0.06
CA CYS A 186 16.47 -12.74 -0.62
C CYS A 186 15.08 -13.38 -0.72
N ARG A 187 14.05 -12.84 -0.04
CA ARG A 187 12.77 -13.54 0.19
C ARG A 187 11.52 -12.84 -0.35
N SER A 188 11.66 -12.06 -1.42
CA SER A 188 10.54 -11.30 -2.00
C SER A 188 10.42 -11.54 -3.52
N PHE A 189 9.30 -12.12 -3.95
CA PHE A 189 8.93 -12.24 -5.36
C PHE A 189 7.63 -11.48 -5.59
N THR A 190 7.74 -10.25 -6.10
CA THR A 190 6.60 -9.36 -6.24
C THR A 190 6.47 -8.86 -7.69
N PRO A 191 5.84 -9.64 -8.58
CA PRO A 191 5.69 -9.24 -9.98
C PRO A 191 4.73 -8.07 -10.13
N GLY A 192 4.94 -7.25 -11.16
CA GLY A 192 4.11 -6.08 -11.47
C GLY A 192 2.65 -6.40 -11.83
N ALA A 193 2.34 -7.69 -12.08
CA ALA A 193 0.98 -8.17 -12.33
C ALA A 193 -0.03 -7.81 -11.23
N ILE A 194 0.44 -7.54 -10.00
CA ILE A 194 -0.40 -7.12 -8.88
C ILE A 194 -1.09 -5.77 -9.15
N ALA A 195 -0.47 -4.90 -9.94
CA ALA A 195 -0.96 -3.56 -10.28
C ALA A 195 -1.33 -3.43 -11.76
N ALA A 196 -1.58 -4.54 -12.46
CA ALA A 196 -1.91 -4.58 -13.88
C ALA A 196 -3.24 -5.31 -14.13
N GLY A 197 -4.02 -4.80 -15.10
CA GLY A 197 -5.31 -5.39 -15.46
C GLY A 197 -6.37 -5.27 -14.34
N LYS A 198 -7.19 -6.32 -14.17
CA LYS A 198 -8.22 -6.36 -13.12
C LYS A 198 -7.56 -6.46 -11.75
N LEU A 199 -7.70 -5.39 -10.95
CA LEU A 199 -7.13 -5.32 -9.60
C LEU A 199 -7.88 -6.22 -8.60
N SER A 200 -7.16 -6.59 -7.54
CA SER A 200 -7.64 -7.37 -6.41
C SER A 200 -7.07 -6.82 -5.10
N MET A 201 -7.54 -7.31 -3.95
CA MET A 201 -7.00 -6.95 -2.62
C MET A 201 -5.47 -7.13 -2.50
N MET A 202 -4.84 -7.94 -3.37
CA MET A 202 -3.38 -8.07 -3.37
C MET A 202 -2.65 -6.75 -3.67
N LYS A 203 -3.28 -5.81 -4.38
CA LYS A 203 -2.75 -4.47 -4.59
C LYS A 203 -2.51 -3.75 -3.27
N ASN A 204 -3.45 -3.89 -2.32
CA ASN A 204 -3.34 -3.29 -0.99
C ASN A 204 -2.42 -4.07 -0.06
N THR A 205 -1.99 -5.27 -0.45
CA THR A 205 -1.30 -6.24 0.42
C THR A 205 0.18 -6.40 0.09
N ALA A 206 0.61 -6.04 -1.12
CA ALA A 206 2.00 -6.23 -1.57
C ALA A 206 3.02 -5.53 -0.66
N ASP A 207 2.91 -4.22 -0.46
CA ASP A 207 3.80 -3.46 0.43
C ASP A 207 3.67 -3.89 1.90
N PRO A 208 2.47 -4.10 2.48
CA PRO A 208 2.34 -4.69 3.82
C PRO A 208 3.04 -6.04 4.00
N LEU A 209 3.07 -6.90 2.97
CA LEU A 209 3.82 -8.17 3.02
C LEU A 209 5.34 -7.95 2.96
N SER A 210 5.82 -6.95 2.23
CA SER A 210 7.22 -6.55 2.27
C SER A 210 7.61 -5.98 3.64
N THR A 211 6.74 -5.17 4.26
CA THR A 211 6.92 -4.70 5.63
C THR A 211 6.97 -5.87 6.62
N HIS A 212 6.08 -6.84 6.46
CA HIS A 212 6.04 -8.06 7.27
C HIS A 212 7.32 -8.89 7.10
N ALA A 213 7.83 -9.03 5.87
CA ALA A 213 9.09 -9.71 5.58
C ALA A 213 10.30 -9.00 6.24
N GLY A 214 10.30 -7.66 6.27
CA GLY A 214 11.33 -6.89 6.96
C GLY A 214 11.36 -7.14 8.46
N VAL A 215 10.20 -7.19 9.12
CA VAL A 215 10.09 -7.46 10.56
C VAL A 215 10.70 -8.81 10.94
N ILE A 216 10.31 -9.89 10.25
CA ILE A 216 10.87 -11.22 10.54
C ILE A 216 12.35 -11.31 10.21
N SER A 217 12.82 -10.60 9.18
CA SER A 217 14.25 -10.58 8.81
C SER A 217 15.09 -9.89 9.89
N ALA A 218 14.60 -8.79 10.47
CA ALA A 218 15.25 -8.12 11.58
C ALA A 218 15.24 -8.97 12.86
N LEU A 219 14.14 -9.69 13.14
CA LEU A 219 14.07 -10.64 14.25
C LEU A 219 15.07 -11.80 14.07
N LEU A 220 15.18 -12.37 12.86
CA LEU A 220 16.15 -13.42 12.55
C LEU A 220 17.59 -12.93 12.73
N ALA A 221 17.92 -11.73 12.23
CA ALA A 221 19.23 -11.13 12.39
C ALA A 221 19.58 -10.82 13.87
N LYS A 222 18.58 -10.44 14.69
CA LYS A 222 18.75 -10.26 16.14
C LYS A 222 19.31 -11.52 16.81
N GLU A 223 18.83 -12.68 16.37
CA GLU A 223 19.23 -14.00 16.88
C GLU A 223 20.49 -14.57 16.18
N GLY A 224 21.16 -13.79 15.33
CA GLY A 224 22.41 -14.18 14.66
C GLY A 224 22.22 -14.98 13.36
N TYR A 225 21.01 -15.02 12.79
CA TYR A 225 20.82 -15.58 11.46
C TYR A 225 21.50 -14.68 10.41
N THR A 226 22.22 -15.29 9.47
CA THR A 226 23.00 -14.56 8.47
C THR A 226 22.28 -14.49 7.12
N GLY A 227 22.51 -13.40 6.39
CA GLY A 227 22.02 -13.19 5.01
C GLY A 227 23.17 -12.91 4.04
N THR A 228 22.89 -13.03 2.74
CA THR A 228 23.83 -12.75 1.64
C THR A 228 24.17 -11.26 1.56
N ILE A 229 25.32 -10.86 2.11
CA ILE A 229 25.65 -9.42 2.31
C ILE A 229 25.74 -8.61 1.01
N GLU A 230 26.18 -9.22 -0.09
CA GLU A 230 26.23 -8.61 -1.44
C GLU A 230 24.92 -8.84 -2.21
N ILE A 231 23.76 -8.71 -1.57
CA ILE A 231 22.46 -8.99 -2.22
C ILE A 231 22.17 -8.06 -3.42
N PHE A 232 22.82 -6.89 -3.50
CA PHE A 232 22.63 -5.94 -4.59
C PHE A 232 23.60 -6.21 -5.74
N GLU A 233 24.90 -6.11 -5.44
CA GLU A 233 26.02 -6.10 -6.35
C GLU A 233 26.68 -7.47 -6.58
N GLY A 234 26.37 -8.44 -5.72
CA GLY A 234 27.00 -9.75 -5.72
C GLY A 234 26.59 -10.60 -6.91
N LYS A 235 27.20 -11.79 -7.00
CA LYS A 235 26.87 -12.77 -8.03
C LYS A 235 25.38 -13.16 -7.90
N GLU A 236 24.61 -12.88 -8.95
CA GLU A 236 23.14 -13.12 -8.97
C GLU A 236 22.36 -12.25 -7.96
N GLY A 237 22.96 -11.14 -7.54
CA GLY A 237 22.29 -10.08 -6.81
C GLY A 237 21.29 -9.29 -7.67
N LEU A 238 20.61 -8.35 -7.03
CA LEU A 238 19.57 -7.50 -7.59
C LEU A 238 19.93 -6.95 -8.98
N TYR A 239 21.16 -6.45 -9.14
CA TYR A 239 21.58 -5.79 -10.38
C TYR A 239 21.53 -6.71 -11.57
N LYS A 240 21.96 -7.95 -11.38
CA LYS A 240 21.95 -8.98 -12.42
C LYS A 240 20.55 -9.52 -12.66
N VAL A 241 19.77 -9.74 -11.60
CA VAL A 241 18.47 -10.40 -11.68
C VAL A 241 17.41 -9.52 -12.34
N LEU A 242 17.36 -8.24 -12.00
CA LEU A 242 16.37 -7.33 -12.58
C LEU A 242 16.83 -6.75 -13.93
N GLY A 243 18.13 -6.82 -14.24
CA GLY A 243 18.72 -6.18 -15.42
C GLY A 243 18.56 -4.65 -15.39
N GLY A 244 18.96 -3.94 -16.44
CA GLY A 244 18.89 -2.46 -16.51
C GLY A 244 20.05 -1.76 -15.79
N ASN A 245 19.99 -0.42 -15.70
CA ASN A 245 21.02 0.38 -15.05
C ASN A 245 20.63 0.68 -13.60
N PHE A 246 21.62 0.66 -12.70
CA PHE A 246 21.45 0.98 -11.29
C PHE A 246 22.45 2.06 -10.88
N GLU A 247 21.94 3.19 -10.41
CA GLU A 247 22.73 4.34 -9.98
C GLU A 247 23.00 4.24 -8.48
N THR A 248 23.92 3.35 -8.10
CA THR A 248 24.11 2.97 -6.69
C THR A 248 24.41 4.14 -5.76
N GLU A 249 25.16 5.12 -6.25
CA GLU A 249 25.55 6.28 -5.45
C GLU A 249 24.38 7.22 -5.14
N VAL A 250 23.24 7.12 -5.81
CA VAL A 250 22.02 7.87 -5.44
C VAL A 250 21.54 7.53 -4.02
N LEU A 251 21.78 6.29 -3.57
CA LEU A 251 21.47 5.87 -2.20
C LEU A 251 22.32 6.59 -1.14
N PHE A 252 23.48 7.16 -1.52
CA PHE A 252 24.48 7.64 -0.57
C PHE A 252 24.86 9.12 -0.76
N ASN A 253 24.71 9.65 -1.98
CA ASN A 253 25.01 11.04 -2.29
C ASN A 253 24.11 11.99 -1.49
N GLY A 254 24.72 12.76 -0.59
CA GLY A 254 24.01 13.65 0.33
C GLY A 254 23.17 12.90 1.38
N LEU A 255 23.43 11.63 1.66
CA LEU A 255 22.72 10.90 2.71
C LEU A 255 23.06 11.51 4.09
N GLY A 256 22.01 11.94 4.81
CA GLY A 256 22.13 12.68 6.09
C GLY A 256 22.27 14.20 5.95
N THR A 257 22.39 14.75 4.74
CA THR A 257 22.50 16.21 4.50
C THR A 257 21.47 16.75 3.51
N GLY A 258 21.22 16.03 2.42
CA GLY A 258 20.16 16.29 1.45
C GLY A 258 19.00 15.31 1.63
N TRP A 259 18.15 15.59 2.61
CA TRP A 259 17.02 14.73 2.99
C TRP A 259 15.91 14.75 1.93
N ARG A 260 15.39 13.57 1.59
CA ARG A 260 14.26 13.34 0.68
C ARG A 260 12.92 13.45 1.40
N VAL A 261 12.87 13.13 2.69
CA VAL A 261 11.63 13.07 3.49
C VAL A 261 10.68 14.27 3.28
N PRO A 262 11.16 15.54 3.21
CA PRO A 262 10.28 16.69 2.97
C PRO A 262 9.61 16.72 1.59
N ASP A 263 10.13 15.97 0.60
CA ASP A 263 9.61 15.90 -0.77
C ASP A 263 8.50 14.84 -0.95
N ILE A 264 8.03 14.24 0.16
CA ILE A 264 6.92 13.27 0.11
C ILE A 264 5.62 13.97 -0.33
N ALA A 265 4.84 13.31 -1.20
CA ALA A 265 3.52 13.78 -1.56
C ALA A 265 2.45 13.12 -0.69
N TYR A 266 1.44 13.89 -0.29
CA TYR A 266 0.27 13.38 0.42
C TYR A 266 -0.89 13.26 -0.56
N LYS A 267 -1.50 12.09 -0.68
CA LYS A 267 -2.69 11.97 -1.52
C LYS A 267 -3.83 12.80 -0.93
N ALA A 268 -4.36 13.73 -1.73
CA ALA A 268 -5.53 14.53 -1.39
C ALA A 268 -6.83 13.74 -1.54
N PHE A 269 -6.83 12.73 -2.43
CA PHE A 269 -7.97 11.84 -2.69
C PHE A 269 -7.59 10.36 -2.51
N PRO A 270 -8.48 9.46 -2.04
CA PRO A 270 -8.19 8.03 -1.87
C PRO A 270 -8.25 7.26 -3.19
N THR A 271 -7.39 7.62 -4.14
CA THR A 271 -7.41 7.12 -5.53
C THR A 271 -6.01 6.83 -6.05
N GLU A 272 -5.92 6.09 -7.17
CA GLU A 272 -4.68 5.88 -7.91
C GLU A 272 -4.02 7.23 -8.24
N TYR A 273 -2.70 7.31 -8.15
CA TYR A 273 -2.00 8.59 -8.12
C TYR A 273 -2.13 9.41 -9.41
N LEU A 274 -2.20 8.77 -10.59
CA LEU A 274 -2.37 9.46 -11.87
C LEU A 274 -3.76 10.13 -11.98
N THR A 275 -4.72 9.80 -11.12
CA THR A 275 -6.02 10.51 -11.04
C THR A 275 -5.96 11.80 -10.20
N GLN A 276 -4.91 12.03 -9.39
CA GLN A 276 -4.85 13.16 -8.47
C GLN A 276 -4.85 14.51 -9.19
N SER A 277 -4.08 14.65 -10.28
CA SER A 277 -4.05 15.90 -11.07
C SER A 277 -5.40 16.17 -11.77
N PRO A 278 -6.01 15.21 -12.50
CA PRO A 278 -7.34 15.41 -13.09
C PRO A 278 -8.44 15.74 -12.08
N VAL A 279 -8.48 15.05 -10.93
CA VAL A 279 -9.45 15.35 -9.86
C VAL A 279 -9.21 16.74 -9.27
N THR A 280 -7.94 17.14 -9.07
CA THR A 280 -7.59 18.50 -8.63
C THR A 280 -8.11 19.54 -9.62
N ALA A 281 -7.85 19.37 -10.91
CA ALA A 281 -8.30 20.28 -11.96
C ALA A 281 -9.83 20.38 -12.02
N ALA A 282 -10.53 19.24 -11.98
CA ALA A 282 -11.99 19.21 -11.98
C ALA A 282 -12.60 19.93 -10.77
N LEU A 283 -12.08 19.67 -9.56
CA LEU A 283 -12.55 20.31 -8.34
C LEU A 283 -12.27 21.83 -8.33
N LYS A 284 -11.09 22.27 -8.78
CA LYS A 284 -10.77 23.70 -8.93
C LYS A 284 -11.77 24.35 -9.88
N LEU A 285 -11.97 23.76 -11.06
CA LEU A 285 -12.84 24.29 -12.11
C LEU A 285 -14.29 24.46 -11.67
N ILE A 286 -14.92 23.42 -11.12
CA ILE A 286 -16.34 23.49 -10.72
C ILE A 286 -16.55 24.41 -9.51
N LYS A 287 -15.55 24.55 -8.63
CA LYS A 287 -15.63 25.45 -7.47
C LYS A 287 -15.49 26.91 -7.89
N GLU A 288 -14.50 27.23 -8.72
CA GLU A 288 -14.24 28.59 -9.21
C GLU A 288 -15.35 29.11 -10.12
N LYS A 289 -15.88 28.25 -11.00
CA LYS A 289 -16.95 28.62 -11.94
C LYS A 289 -18.36 28.39 -11.39
N ASN A 290 -18.46 27.81 -10.20
CA ASN A 290 -19.73 27.44 -9.55
C ASN A 290 -20.66 26.62 -10.47
N VAL A 291 -20.10 25.66 -11.20
CA VAL A 291 -20.84 24.78 -12.11
C VAL A 291 -21.38 23.57 -11.35
N THR A 292 -22.60 23.16 -11.69
CA THR A 292 -23.26 21.95 -11.19
C THR A 292 -23.29 20.87 -12.27
N TRP A 293 -23.24 19.61 -11.86
CA TRP A 293 -23.06 18.48 -12.78
C TRP A 293 -24.20 18.34 -13.81
N ASP A 294 -25.41 18.77 -13.46
CA ASP A 294 -26.58 18.74 -14.33
C ASP A 294 -26.53 19.77 -15.46
N GLN A 295 -25.65 20.77 -15.37
CA GLN A 295 -25.38 21.75 -16.42
C GLN A 295 -24.40 21.22 -17.49
N ILE A 296 -23.72 20.11 -17.23
CA ILE A 296 -22.63 19.60 -18.06
C ILE A 296 -23.17 18.65 -19.14
N GLU A 297 -22.79 18.92 -20.39
CA GLU A 297 -23.04 18.08 -21.56
C GLU A 297 -21.92 17.04 -21.73
N GLU A 298 -20.66 17.46 -21.68
CA GLU A 298 -19.47 16.60 -21.89
C GLU A 298 -18.31 17.06 -20.99
N VAL A 299 -17.49 16.11 -20.56
CA VAL A 299 -16.22 16.35 -19.85
C VAL A 299 -15.10 15.72 -20.66
N THR A 300 -14.02 16.45 -20.92
CA THR A 300 -12.81 15.88 -21.51
C THR A 300 -11.62 16.06 -20.57
N VAL A 301 -10.96 14.95 -20.23
CA VAL A 301 -9.76 14.89 -19.42
C VAL A 301 -8.57 14.62 -20.34
N TYR A 302 -7.62 15.53 -20.40
CA TYR A 302 -6.35 15.38 -21.10
C TYR A 302 -5.25 15.04 -20.11
N THR A 303 -4.47 14.00 -20.38
CA THR A 303 -3.41 13.50 -19.50
C THR A 303 -2.34 12.75 -20.30
N ILE A 304 -1.36 12.16 -19.60
CA ILE A 304 -0.27 11.37 -20.19
C ILE A 304 -0.78 10.02 -20.71
N HIS A 305 -0.12 9.46 -21.73
CA HIS A 305 -0.50 8.21 -22.41
C HIS A 305 -0.68 7.06 -21.43
N ARG A 306 0.23 6.93 -20.47
CA ARG A 306 0.20 5.89 -19.44
C ARG A 306 -1.03 5.98 -18.54
N ALA A 307 -1.51 7.18 -18.22
CA ALA A 307 -2.70 7.34 -17.40
C ALA A 307 -3.96 6.90 -18.16
N VAL A 308 -4.03 7.16 -19.47
CA VAL A 308 -5.13 6.67 -20.33
C VAL A 308 -5.13 5.14 -20.38
N ASP A 309 -3.98 4.52 -20.64
CA ASP A 309 -3.84 3.06 -20.75
C ASP A 309 -4.26 2.34 -19.45
N ILE A 310 -3.88 2.88 -18.29
CA ILE A 310 -4.12 2.26 -16.99
C ILE A 310 -5.53 2.56 -16.44
N LEU A 311 -6.07 3.75 -16.69
CA LEU A 311 -7.21 4.29 -15.96
C LEU A 311 -8.47 4.56 -16.80
N ALA A 312 -8.44 4.30 -18.11
CA ALA A 312 -9.54 4.59 -19.02
C ALA A 312 -9.92 3.43 -19.97
N ASP A 313 -9.54 2.19 -19.65
CA ASP A 313 -10.06 1.02 -20.39
C ASP A 313 -11.58 0.83 -20.18
N PRO A 314 -12.29 0.04 -21.01
CA PRO A 314 -13.75 -0.09 -20.93
C PRO A 314 -14.29 -0.52 -19.56
N SER A 315 -13.53 -1.28 -18.77
CA SER A 315 -13.94 -1.68 -17.42
C SER A 315 -14.01 -0.50 -16.44
N LYS A 316 -13.31 0.59 -16.72
CA LYS A 316 -13.25 1.81 -15.90
C LYS A 316 -14.51 2.64 -15.99
N TYR A 317 -15.29 2.51 -17.06
CA TYR A 317 -16.58 3.19 -17.23
C TYR A 317 -17.75 2.47 -16.56
N HIS A 318 -17.52 1.28 -16.00
CA HIS A 318 -18.53 0.51 -15.27
C HIS A 318 -17.89 -0.24 -14.09
N PRO A 319 -17.25 0.48 -13.14
CA PRO A 319 -16.60 -0.17 -12.00
C PRO A 319 -17.67 -0.84 -11.12
N LYS A 320 -17.35 -2.04 -10.61
CA LYS A 320 -18.25 -2.80 -9.73
C LYS A 320 -17.73 -2.96 -8.31
N GLU A 321 -16.43 -2.76 -8.14
CA GLU A 321 -15.70 -2.97 -6.88
C GLU A 321 -14.84 -1.75 -6.60
N LYS A 322 -14.55 -1.51 -5.31
CA LYS A 322 -13.74 -0.38 -4.83
C LYS A 322 -12.42 -0.26 -5.59
N GLU A 323 -11.69 -1.37 -5.73
CA GLU A 323 -10.34 -1.40 -6.34
C GLU A 323 -10.37 -1.07 -7.84
N THR A 324 -11.52 -1.20 -8.51
CA THR A 324 -11.66 -0.73 -9.90
C THR A 324 -12.09 0.73 -9.95
N ALA A 325 -12.95 1.16 -9.02
CA ALA A 325 -13.46 2.52 -8.94
C ALA A 325 -12.36 3.54 -8.59
N ASP A 326 -11.50 3.24 -7.61
CA ASP A 326 -10.38 4.11 -7.21
C ASP A 326 -9.21 4.12 -8.22
N HIS A 327 -9.21 3.20 -9.20
CA HIS A 327 -8.32 3.17 -10.36
C HIS A 327 -9.07 3.45 -11.67
N SER A 328 -10.17 4.19 -11.61
CA SER A 328 -10.94 4.63 -12.79
C SER A 328 -10.92 6.14 -12.89
N MET A 329 -10.27 6.66 -13.93
CA MET A 329 -10.26 8.10 -14.23
C MET A 329 -11.68 8.67 -14.42
N PRO A 330 -12.56 8.08 -15.26
CA PRO A 330 -13.90 8.62 -15.42
C PRO A 330 -14.71 8.56 -14.12
N TYR A 331 -14.59 7.49 -13.34
CA TYR A 331 -15.28 7.40 -12.04
C TYR A 331 -14.81 8.49 -11.07
N CYS A 332 -13.49 8.64 -10.88
CA CYS A 332 -12.93 9.58 -9.93
C CYS A 332 -13.27 11.04 -10.29
N VAL A 333 -13.15 11.42 -11.57
CA VAL A 333 -13.53 12.75 -12.04
C VAL A 333 -15.05 12.96 -11.97
N GLY A 334 -15.84 11.95 -12.30
CA GLY A 334 -17.30 12.00 -12.20
C GLY A 334 -17.79 12.22 -10.78
N ALA A 335 -17.28 11.44 -9.82
CA ALA A 335 -17.57 11.58 -8.41
C ALA A 335 -17.13 12.94 -7.87
N ALA A 336 -15.94 13.42 -8.28
CA ALA A 336 -15.45 14.74 -7.92
C ALA A 336 -16.39 15.86 -8.37
N ILE A 337 -16.91 15.77 -9.60
CA ILE A 337 -17.82 16.77 -10.16
C ILE A 337 -19.20 16.73 -9.49
N MET A 338 -19.77 15.53 -9.34
CA MET A 338 -21.12 15.36 -8.78
C MET A 338 -21.17 15.67 -7.28
N ASP A 339 -20.21 15.17 -6.51
CA ASP A 339 -20.22 15.26 -5.04
C ASP A 339 -19.41 16.45 -4.52
N ARG A 340 -18.67 17.14 -5.41
CA ARG A 340 -17.75 18.26 -5.09
C ARG A 340 -16.67 17.89 -4.08
N MET A 341 -16.42 16.59 -3.92
CA MET A 341 -15.43 15.99 -3.02
C MET A 341 -15.07 14.58 -3.50
N VAL A 342 -13.90 14.07 -3.11
CA VAL A 342 -13.54 12.66 -3.27
C VAL A 342 -12.95 12.16 -1.96
N THR A 343 -13.72 11.33 -1.25
CA THR A 343 -13.38 10.74 0.05
C THR A 343 -13.72 9.24 0.03
N PRO A 344 -13.43 8.44 1.07
CA PRO A 344 -13.84 7.03 1.08
C PRO A 344 -15.34 6.80 0.89
N LEU A 345 -16.20 7.79 1.18
CA LEU A 345 -17.64 7.71 0.96
C LEU A 345 -18.01 7.47 -0.51
N GLN A 346 -17.22 8.03 -1.43
CA GLN A 346 -17.42 7.88 -2.87
C GLN A 346 -17.10 6.47 -3.37
N PHE A 347 -16.52 5.60 -2.55
CA PHE A 347 -16.14 4.23 -2.93
C PHE A 347 -16.92 3.17 -2.15
N LEU A 348 -18.01 3.57 -1.49
CA LEU A 348 -18.96 2.62 -0.89
C LEU A 348 -19.77 1.91 -1.98
N PRO A 349 -20.15 0.63 -1.80
CA PRO A 349 -20.85 -0.16 -2.81
C PRO A 349 -22.11 0.53 -3.37
N GLU A 350 -22.88 1.18 -2.50
CA GLU A 350 -24.09 1.92 -2.87
C GLU A 350 -23.80 3.11 -3.80
N ARG A 351 -22.68 3.80 -3.62
CA ARG A 351 -22.30 4.94 -4.45
C ARG A 351 -21.71 4.48 -5.78
N ILE A 352 -20.91 3.41 -5.77
CA ILE A 352 -20.38 2.78 -6.98
C ILE A 352 -21.52 2.28 -7.87
N ALA A 353 -22.60 1.77 -7.27
CA ALA A 353 -23.77 1.26 -7.99
C ALA A 353 -24.81 2.33 -8.38
N ASP A 354 -24.57 3.61 -8.09
CA ASP A 354 -25.55 4.67 -8.35
C ASP A 354 -25.74 4.89 -9.86
N PRO A 355 -26.93 4.64 -10.43
CA PRO A 355 -27.17 4.77 -11.87
C PRO A 355 -26.94 6.21 -12.37
N THR A 356 -27.20 7.23 -11.54
CA THR A 356 -26.98 8.64 -11.91
C THR A 356 -25.51 8.94 -12.14
N LEU A 357 -24.64 8.40 -11.27
CA LEU A 357 -23.20 8.54 -11.41
C LEU A 357 -22.70 7.74 -12.61
N ILE A 358 -23.17 6.50 -12.77
CA ILE A 358 -22.80 5.64 -13.90
C ILE A 358 -23.21 6.27 -15.25
N ASP A 359 -24.37 6.91 -15.33
CA ASP A 359 -24.80 7.63 -16.52
C ASP A 359 -23.96 8.89 -16.75
N PHE A 360 -23.62 9.62 -15.69
CA PHE A 360 -22.78 10.81 -15.79
C PHE A 360 -21.37 10.47 -16.30
N ILE A 361 -20.76 9.39 -15.82
CA ILE A 361 -19.39 9.04 -16.22
C ILE A 361 -19.27 8.64 -17.70
N GLN A 362 -20.38 8.25 -18.36
CA GLN A 362 -20.38 8.02 -19.82
C GLN A 362 -20.15 9.31 -20.63
N LYS A 363 -20.34 10.48 -20.01
CA LYS A 363 -20.07 11.79 -20.63
C LYS A 363 -18.60 12.19 -20.56
N ILE A 364 -17.77 11.41 -19.86
CA ILE A 364 -16.36 11.74 -19.62
C ILE A 364 -15.51 11.04 -20.68
N LYS A 365 -14.68 11.80 -21.38
CA LYS A 365 -13.64 11.27 -22.28
C LYS A 365 -12.29 11.46 -21.63
N VAL A 366 -11.43 10.44 -21.69
CA VAL A 366 -10.06 10.51 -21.20
C VAL A 366 -9.12 10.32 -22.39
N LEU A 367 -8.33 11.34 -22.69
CA LEU A 367 -7.51 11.43 -23.89
C LEU A 367 -6.05 11.67 -23.53
N ALA A 368 -5.16 11.06 -24.31
CA ALA A 368 -3.74 11.33 -24.22
C ALA A 368 -3.45 12.65 -24.94
N ASP A 369 -2.51 13.42 -24.40
CA ASP A 369 -2.08 14.70 -24.98
C ASP A 369 -0.55 14.74 -25.07
N ASP A 370 -0.03 14.85 -26.29
CA ASP A 370 1.41 14.80 -26.56
C ASP A 370 2.16 16.01 -25.99
N GLU A 371 1.51 17.17 -25.83
CA GLU A 371 2.12 18.35 -25.20
C GLU A 371 2.25 18.14 -23.69
N LEU A 372 1.27 17.47 -23.06
CA LEU A 372 1.34 17.07 -21.66
C LEU A 372 2.40 15.98 -21.44
N GLU A 373 2.47 14.99 -22.35
CA GLU A 373 3.46 13.91 -22.32
C GLU A 373 4.89 14.46 -22.37
N ALA A 374 5.16 15.43 -23.25
CA ALA A 374 6.49 16.03 -23.41
C ALA A 374 7.03 16.72 -22.14
N ARG A 375 6.16 16.98 -21.15
CA ARG A 375 6.50 17.64 -19.88
C ARG A 375 6.67 16.63 -18.73
N PHE A 376 6.26 15.38 -18.91
CA PHE A 376 6.47 14.28 -17.98
C PHE A 376 7.93 13.77 -18.09
N PRO A 377 8.59 13.34 -17.00
CA PRO A 377 8.11 13.29 -15.61
C PRO A 377 8.40 14.56 -14.79
N LYS A 378 8.89 15.65 -15.41
CA LYS A 378 9.25 16.90 -14.69
C LYS A 378 8.03 17.45 -13.92
N VAL A 379 6.86 17.42 -14.55
CA VAL A 379 5.55 17.69 -13.97
C VAL A 379 4.60 16.52 -14.27
N GLN A 380 3.42 16.48 -13.64
CA GLN A 380 2.38 15.48 -13.93
C GLN A 380 1.11 16.21 -14.35
N PRO A 381 1.10 16.78 -15.56
CA PRO A 381 0.13 17.79 -15.91
C PRO A 381 -1.16 17.15 -16.41
N SER A 382 -2.27 17.84 -16.20
CA SER A 382 -3.57 17.43 -16.71
C SER A 382 -4.43 18.65 -17.01
N ARG A 383 -5.33 18.53 -18.00
CA ARG A 383 -6.36 19.52 -18.30
C ARG A 383 -7.74 18.89 -18.24
N VAL A 384 -8.70 19.59 -17.65
CA VAL A 384 -10.12 19.21 -17.66
C VAL A 384 -10.91 20.29 -18.37
N ASP A 385 -11.62 19.90 -19.41
CA ASP A 385 -12.51 20.75 -20.18
C ASP A 385 -13.97 20.33 -19.94
N LEU A 386 -14.83 21.29 -19.66
CA LEU A 386 -16.27 21.11 -19.49
C LEU A 386 -17.01 21.82 -20.62
N LYS A 387 -17.81 21.06 -21.38
CA LYS A 387 -18.81 21.63 -22.28
C LYS A 387 -20.14 21.71 -21.54
N LEU A 388 -20.65 22.92 -21.34
CA LEU A 388 -21.95 23.12 -20.73
C LEU A 388 -23.07 22.95 -21.76
N LYS A 389 -24.27 22.62 -21.30
CA LYS A 389 -25.48 22.55 -22.14
C LYS A 389 -25.85 23.88 -22.81
N SER A 390 -25.33 25.00 -22.30
CA SER A 390 -25.44 26.32 -22.94
C SER A 390 -24.54 26.48 -24.17
N GLY A 391 -23.59 25.56 -24.39
CA GLY A 391 -22.53 25.65 -25.39
C GLY A 391 -21.24 26.30 -24.89
N GLU A 392 -21.22 26.85 -23.67
CA GLU A 392 -20.01 27.42 -23.07
C GLU A 392 -18.95 26.34 -22.80
N MET A 393 -17.69 26.68 -23.07
CA MET A 393 -16.52 25.84 -22.81
C MET A 393 -15.72 26.41 -21.65
N LEU A 394 -15.50 25.60 -20.63
CA LEU A 394 -14.68 25.93 -19.47
C LEU A 394 -13.48 24.99 -19.42
N SER A 395 -12.32 25.48 -19.00
CA SER A 395 -11.08 24.71 -18.98
C SER A 395 -10.26 25.02 -17.74
N GLN A 396 -9.61 23.99 -17.19
CA GLN A 396 -8.63 24.11 -16.11
C GLN A 396 -7.46 23.16 -16.36
N SER A 397 -6.25 23.71 -16.33
CA SER A 397 -5.01 22.94 -16.32
C SER A 397 -4.34 22.99 -14.95
N VAL A 398 -3.67 21.91 -14.56
CA VAL A 398 -2.77 21.85 -13.40
C VAL A 398 -1.49 21.12 -13.79
N ASP A 399 -0.37 21.56 -13.23
CA ASP A 399 0.94 20.92 -13.41
C ASP A 399 1.25 19.93 -12.28
N PHE A 400 0.68 20.18 -11.10
CA PHE A 400 0.84 19.40 -9.88
C PHE A 400 -0.52 19.15 -9.27
N ALA A 401 -0.73 17.93 -8.77
CA ALA A 401 -1.90 17.62 -7.97
C ALA A 401 -1.83 18.30 -6.60
N GLN A 402 -2.98 18.52 -5.98
CA GLN A 402 -3.02 18.89 -4.56
C GLN A 402 -2.30 17.81 -3.73
N GLY A 403 -1.35 18.23 -2.89
CA GLY A 403 -0.57 17.36 -2.04
C GLY A 403 0.80 16.94 -2.61
N ASP A 404 1.09 17.26 -3.88
CA ASP A 404 2.48 17.26 -4.39
C ASP A 404 3.31 18.25 -3.56
N PRO A 405 4.61 18.01 -3.27
CA PRO A 405 5.44 18.95 -2.51
C PRO A 405 5.50 20.37 -3.11
N ARG A 406 5.20 20.54 -4.40
CA ARG A 406 5.12 21.85 -5.09
C ARG A 406 3.74 22.51 -5.00
N GLU A 407 2.71 21.75 -4.65
CA GLU A 407 1.35 22.22 -4.31
C GLU A 407 0.91 21.54 -2.99
N PRO A 408 1.63 21.78 -1.88
CA PRO A 408 1.54 20.95 -0.70
C PRO A 408 0.18 21.09 0.00
N MET A 409 -0.31 19.98 0.56
CA MET A 409 -1.38 20.05 1.55
C MET A 409 -0.89 20.87 2.76
N THR A 410 -1.73 21.78 3.25
CA THR A 410 -1.47 22.51 4.48
C THR A 410 -1.60 21.59 5.69
N ASP A 411 -1.11 22.03 6.85
CA ASP A 411 -1.35 21.30 8.10
C ASP A 411 -2.86 21.17 8.38
N GLN A 412 -3.66 22.18 8.01
CA GLN A 412 -5.11 22.11 8.15
C GLN A 412 -5.72 21.05 7.23
N ASP A 413 -5.25 20.91 5.99
CA ASP A 413 -5.74 19.87 5.08
C ASP A 413 -5.46 18.46 5.63
N LEU A 414 -4.27 18.22 6.19
CA LEU A 414 -3.92 16.94 6.83
C LEU A 414 -4.76 16.69 8.09
N MET A 415 -5.02 17.75 8.87
CA MET A 415 -5.90 17.68 10.03
C MET A 415 -7.35 17.34 9.61
N ASP A 416 -7.87 18.00 8.58
CA ASP A 416 -9.22 17.75 8.06
C ASP A 416 -9.35 16.32 7.52
N LYS A 417 -8.32 15.82 6.83
CA LYS A 417 -8.22 14.41 6.42
C LYS A 417 -8.25 13.47 7.64
N PHE A 418 -7.43 13.73 8.66
CA PHE A 418 -7.42 12.94 9.90
C PHE A 418 -8.77 12.93 10.59
N TYR A 419 -9.39 14.10 10.78
CA TYR A 419 -10.71 14.22 11.39
C TYR A 419 -11.77 13.53 10.54
N GLY A 420 -11.77 13.70 9.22
CA GLY A 420 -12.72 13.06 8.31
C GLY A 420 -12.69 11.54 8.39
N LEU A 421 -11.49 10.94 8.39
CA LEU A 421 -11.32 9.47 8.43
C LEU A 421 -11.61 8.86 9.80
N THR A 422 -11.44 9.63 10.89
CA THR A 422 -11.63 9.12 12.26
C THR A 422 -12.95 9.56 12.90
N LYS A 423 -13.68 10.51 12.30
CA LYS A 423 -14.99 11.00 12.78
C LYS A 423 -15.99 9.90 13.09
N PRO A 424 -16.17 8.86 12.25
CA PRO A 424 -17.16 7.81 12.51
C PRO A 424 -16.86 6.94 13.74
N TYR A 425 -15.60 6.93 14.20
CA TYR A 425 -15.11 5.92 15.16
C TYR A 425 -14.60 6.49 16.48
N MET A 426 -14.37 7.80 16.56
CA MET A 426 -13.79 8.45 17.74
C MET A 426 -14.58 9.71 18.10
N ASN A 427 -14.37 10.26 19.28
CA ASN A 427 -14.86 11.59 19.62
C ASN A 427 -13.76 12.67 19.45
N ASP A 428 -14.13 13.95 19.55
CA ASP A 428 -13.20 15.07 19.34
C ASP A 428 -12.04 15.06 20.35
N ALA A 429 -12.31 14.73 21.62
CA ALA A 429 -11.29 14.69 22.66
C ALA A 429 -10.22 13.61 22.37
N GLN A 430 -10.64 12.43 21.89
CA GLN A 430 -9.71 11.36 21.49
C GLN A 430 -8.87 11.77 20.29
N ARG A 431 -9.48 12.35 19.25
CA ARG A 431 -8.77 12.85 18.07
C ARG A 431 -7.76 13.94 18.42
N ALA A 432 -8.17 14.91 19.22
CA ALA A 432 -7.30 15.98 19.69
C ALA A 432 -6.11 15.43 20.49
N LYS A 433 -6.33 14.40 21.32
CA LYS A 433 -5.26 13.71 22.06
C LYS A 433 -4.26 13.02 21.13
N ILE A 434 -4.72 12.31 20.10
CA ILE A 434 -3.83 11.66 19.12
C ILE A 434 -2.98 12.71 18.42
N VAL A 435 -3.59 13.80 17.94
CA VAL A 435 -2.89 14.90 17.28
C VAL A 435 -1.85 15.54 18.21
N ALA A 436 -2.23 15.81 19.46
CA ALA A 436 -1.32 16.38 20.45
C ALA A 436 -0.13 15.44 20.73
N ASN A 437 -0.37 14.13 20.79
CA ASN A 437 0.68 13.14 20.94
C ASN A 437 1.64 13.11 19.75
N ILE A 438 1.13 13.21 18.51
CA ILE A 438 1.97 13.25 17.30
C ILE A 438 2.82 14.52 17.27
N ARG A 439 2.22 15.69 17.57
CA ARG A 439 2.93 16.97 17.59
C ARG A 439 4.07 17.02 18.62
N ASN A 440 3.92 16.29 19.73
CA ASN A 440 4.88 16.24 20.83
C ASN A 440 5.58 14.88 20.97
N LEU A 441 5.64 14.11 19.87
CA LEU A 441 6.05 12.70 19.91
C LEU A 441 7.45 12.51 20.49
N GLU A 442 8.38 13.43 20.24
CA GLU A 442 9.74 13.45 20.79
C GLU A 442 9.79 13.42 22.33
N ASN A 443 8.71 13.83 22.99
CA ASN A 443 8.59 13.86 24.45
C ASN A 443 7.96 12.58 25.02
N ILE A 444 7.38 11.73 24.17
CA ILE A 444 6.80 10.45 24.58
C ILE A 444 7.92 9.46 24.91
N LYS A 445 7.97 9.02 26.18
CA LYS A 445 9.03 8.12 26.67
C LYS A 445 8.88 6.68 26.19
N LYS A 446 7.64 6.25 25.96
CA LYS A 446 7.32 4.89 25.50
C LYS A 446 6.16 4.92 24.50
N ILE A 447 6.31 4.22 23.38
CA ILE A 447 5.33 4.16 22.29
C ILE A 447 3.98 3.58 22.74
N ASP A 448 3.94 2.76 23.79
CA ASP A 448 2.68 2.25 24.36
C ASP A 448 1.72 3.37 24.79
N GLN A 449 2.24 4.51 25.28
CA GLN A 449 1.46 5.70 25.64
C GLN A 449 0.78 6.32 24.41
N PHE A 450 1.49 6.34 23.28
CA PHE A 450 0.98 6.82 22.01
C PHE A 450 -0.08 5.86 21.45
N VAL A 451 0.25 4.57 21.36
CA VAL A 451 -0.64 3.51 20.87
C VAL A 451 -1.93 3.42 21.68
N ALA A 452 -1.87 3.57 23.01
CA ALA A 452 -3.04 3.57 23.88
C ALA A 452 -4.06 4.68 23.54
N SER A 453 -3.63 5.79 22.92
CA SER A 453 -4.54 6.85 22.48
C SER A 453 -5.34 6.49 21.22
N MET A 454 -4.96 5.43 20.50
CA MET A 454 -5.56 5.01 19.22
C MET A 454 -6.65 3.94 19.35
N VAL A 455 -7.03 3.57 20.57
CA VAL A 455 -8.08 2.58 20.80
C VAL A 455 -9.45 3.19 20.50
N MET A 456 -10.17 2.65 19.51
CA MET A 456 -11.56 3.06 19.24
C MET A 456 -12.50 2.53 20.34
N PRO A 457 -13.54 3.29 20.74
CA PRO A 457 -14.57 2.78 21.62
C PRO A 457 -15.27 1.53 21.02
N GLY A 458 -15.59 0.54 21.85
CA GLY A 458 -16.37 -0.63 21.42
C GLY A 458 -15.60 -1.71 20.64
N THR A 459 -14.33 -1.49 20.28
CA THR A 459 -13.47 -2.51 19.66
C THR A 459 -12.78 -3.43 20.69
N GLY A 460 -13.24 -3.37 21.94
CA GLY A 460 -12.79 -4.22 23.03
C GLY A 460 -13.12 -5.70 22.79
N SER A 461 -12.22 -6.60 23.21
CA SER A 461 -12.45 -8.05 23.21
C SER A 461 -13.85 -8.39 23.72
N ALA A 462 -14.67 -9.04 22.89
CA ALA A 462 -15.82 -9.78 23.38
C ALA A 462 -15.31 -10.67 24.53
N LYS A 463 -15.86 -10.51 25.74
CA LYS A 463 -15.57 -11.40 26.86
C LYS A 463 -15.69 -12.84 26.35
N PRO A 464 -14.73 -13.74 26.65
CA PRO A 464 -14.90 -15.14 26.29
C PRO A 464 -16.24 -15.58 26.85
N ALA A 465 -17.11 -16.09 25.97
CA ALA A 465 -18.44 -16.55 26.35
C ALA A 465 -18.27 -17.44 27.58
N LYS A 466 -18.87 -17.05 28.71
CA LYS A 466 -18.87 -17.87 29.92
C LYS A 466 -19.33 -19.25 29.48
N LYS A 467 -18.48 -20.27 29.63
CA LYS A 467 -18.90 -21.66 29.50
C LYS A 467 -20.08 -21.84 30.44
N VAL A 468 -21.28 -21.94 29.87
CA VAL A 468 -22.47 -22.33 30.61
C VAL A 468 -22.19 -23.76 31.05
N LYS A 469 -21.83 -23.93 32.32
CA LYS A 469 -21.83 -25.24 32.97
C LYS A 469 -23.26 -25.75 32.87
N ALA A 470 -23.48 -26.77 32.05
CA ALA A 470 -24.73 -27.52 32.07
C ALA A 470 -24.90 -28.09 33.48
N ALA A 471 -25.87 -27.55 34.22
CA ALA A 471 -26.26 -28.06 35.51
C ALA A 471 -26.90 -29.44 35.31
N SER A 472 -26.22 -30.48 35.76
CA SER A 472 -26.79 -31.81 35.89
C SER A 472 -27.88 -31.75 36.96
N LYS A 473 -29.16 -31.88 36.57
CA LYS A 473 -30.22 -32.25 37.51
C LYS A 473 -30.40 -33.76 37.51
N ALA A 474 -30.35 -34.29 38.72
CA ALA A 474 -30.45 -35.68 39.07
C ALA A 474 -31.90 -36.21 39.04
N LYS A 475 -31.99 -37.50 38.68
CA LYS A 475 -32.87 -38.55 39.23
C LYS A 475 -34.40 -38.36 39.18
N ALA A 476 -35.04 -39.20 38.37
CA ALA A 476 -36.25 -39.94 38.75
C ALA A 476 -36.13 -41.41 38.29
N LYS A 477 -36.52 -42.34 39.17
CA LYS A 477 -36.41 -43.82 39.07
C LYS A 477 -37.59 -44.42 38.25
N PRO A 478 -37.57 -45.74 37.94
CA PRO A 478 -38.18 -46.31 36.73
C PRO A 478 -39.55 -46.96 36.93
N ALA A 479 -40.27 -47.19 35.84
CA ALA A 479 -41.32 -48.21 35.75
C ALA A 479 -41.17 -49.01 34.45
N ALA A 480 -41.13 -50.33 34.60
CA ALA A 480 -40.99 -51.32 33.55
C ALA A 480 -42.31 -51.57 32.81
N LYS A 481 -42.23 -51.94 31.52
CA LYS A 481 -42.99 -53.07 30.93
C LYS A 481 -42.46 -53.45 29.56
N ALA A 482 -42.29 -54.75 29.38
CA ALA A 482 -41.74 -55.43 28.21
C ALA A 482 -42.73 -55.48 27.03
N LYS A 483 -42.20 -55.62 25.80
CA LYS A 483 -42.56 -56.71 24.86
C LYS A 483 -41.72 -56.69 23.55
N ALA A 484 -41.19 -57.88 23.25
CA ALA A 484 -41.00 -58.54 21.94
C ALA A 484 -40.17 -57.92 20.79
N LYS A 485 -39.10 -58.67 20.44
CA LYS A 485 -38.38 -58.80 19.15
C LYS A 485 -39.27 -59.55 18.11
N PRO A 486 -38.98 -59.56 16.77
CA PRO A 486 -37.73 -60.07 16.17
C PRO A 486 -37.18 -59.31 14.94
N LYS A 487 -35.85 -59.12 14.87
CA LYS A 487 -34.88 -59.77 13.94
C LYS A 487 -35.22 -59.72 12.43
N ALA A 488 -34.36 -59.03 11.68
CA ALA A 488 -33.81 -59.54 10.42
C ALA A 488 -32.34 -59.10 10.27
N LYS A 489 -31.45 -60.09 10.13
CA LYS A 489 -30.05 -59.98 9.66
C LYS A 489 -30.11 -59.72 8.13
N VAL A 490 -29.11 -59.18 7.43
CA VAL A 490 -27.96 -59.95 6.90
C VAL A 490 -27.11 -59.05 5.95
N LYS A 491 -25.78 -59.07 6.21
CA LYS A 491 -24.59 -59.02 5.32
C LYS A 491 -24.18 -57.76 4.54
N ALA A 492 -22.97 -57.33 4.91
CA ALA A 492 -21.94 -56.74 4.07
C ALA A 492 -21.53 -57.63 2.88
N LYS A 493 -21.12 -56.98 1.78
CA LYS A 493 -20.05 -57.42 0.85
C LYS A 493 -19.67 -56.25 -0.09
N ALA A 494 -18.45 -55.74 0.04
CA ALA A 494 -17.63 -55.29 -1.08
C ALA A 494 -16.68 -56.45 -1.45
N PRO A 495 -15.78 -56.39 -2.47
CA PRO A 495 -15.53 -55.34 -3.47
C PRO A 495 -15.38 -55.87 -4.91
N THR A 496 -15.38 -55.00 -5.93
CA THR A 496 -14.66 -55.26 -7.20
C THR A 496 -14.37 -53.95 -7.97
N LYS A 497 -13.08 -53.63 -8.15
CA LYS A 497 -12.55 -52.85 -9.29
C LYS A 497 -12.69 -53.72 -10.57
N PRO A 498 -12.79 -53.14 -11.78
CA PRO A 498 -11.55 -53.00 -12.57
C PRO A 498 -11.47 -51.87 -13.63
N LYS A 499 -10.20 -51.46 -13.83
CA LYS A 499 -9.48 -51.25 -15.11
C LYS A 499 -9.69 -49.99 -15.97
N ALA A 500 -8.56 -49.29 -16.08
CA ALA A 500 -8.15 -48.36 -17.12
C ALA A 500 -7.98 -48.99 -18.52
N LYS A 501 -8.01 -48.13 -19.55
CA LYS A 501 -7.41 -48.29 -20.90
C LYS A 501 -7.67 -46.98 -21.72
N PRO A 502 -7.00 -46.69 -22.85
CA PRO A 502 -5.55 -46.67 -23.08
C PRO A 502 -5.07 -45.42 -23.89
N GLN A 503 -3.76 -45.14 -23.83
CA GLN A 503 -3.05 -44.28 -24.79
C GLN A 503 -2.93 -44.98 -26.17
N LYS A 504 -3.02 -44.20 -27.26
CA LYS A 504 -2.51 -44.57 -28.60
C LYS A 504 -1.64 -43.44 -29.17
N LYS A 505 -0.43 -43.83 -29.56
CA LYS A 505 0.52 -43.07 -30.39
C LYS A 505 0.15 -43.19 -31.86
N ALA A 506 0.39 -42.13 -32.65
CA ALA A 506 0.73 -42.24 -34.06
C ALA A 506 1.76 -41.15 -34.41
N LYS A 507 2.88 -41.56 -35.01
CA LYS A 507 3.91 -40.71 -35.62
C LYS A 507 3.74 -40.80 -37.15
N ALA A 508 3.87 -39.68 -37.86
CA ALA A 508 4.46 -39.66 -39.21
C ALA A 508 4.99 -38.26 -39.56
N LYS A 509 6.12 -38.26 -40.28
CA LYS A 509 7.03 -37.17 -40.64
C LYS A 509 6.47 -36.23 -41.73
N ALA A 510 6.87 -34.95 -41.73
CA ALA A 510 7.17 -34.18 -42.94
C ALA A 510 8.12 -32.99 -42.64
N LYS A 511 9.08 -32.75 -43.52
CA LYS A 511 10.20 -31.76 -43.45
C LYS A 511 9.74 -30.30 -43.72
N PRO A 512 10.53 -29.29 -43.33
CA PRO A 512 10.18 -27.88 -43.54
C PRO A 512 10.67 -27.35 -44.90
N THR A 513 9.80 -26.61 -45.59
CA THR A 513 10.13 -25.82 -46.79
C THR A 513 10.46 -24.38 -46.41
N VAL A 514 11.63 -23.94 -46.88
CA VAL A 514 12.18 -22.59 -46.81
C VAL A 514 11.35 -21.65 -47.69
N LYS A 515 10.94 -20.49 -47.16
CA LYS A 515 10.63 -19.30 -47.96
C LYS A 515 11.27 -18.04 -47.36
N LYS A 516 12.14 -17.45 -48.19
CA LYS A 516 12.81 -16.16 -48.03
C LYS A 516 11.80 -15.01 -48.16
N THR A 517 11.97 -13.98 -47.34
CA THR A 517 11.79 -12.51 -47.52
C THR A 517 11.75 -11.91 -46.10
N SER A 518 12.31 -10.75 -45.73
CA SER A 518 12.84 -9.57 -46.41
C SER A 518 13.72 -8.79 -45.42
N LYS A 519 14.78 -8.16 -45.94
CA LYS A 519 15.78 -7.32 -45.24
C LYS A 519 15.17 -6.19 -44.39
N PRO A 520 15.76 -5.82 -43.23
CA PRO A 520 15.62 -4.49 -42.65
C PRO A 520 16.58 -3.50 -43.32
N LYS A 521 16.07 -2.33 -43.72
CA LYS A 521 16.85 -1.20 -44.24
C LYS A 521 17.75 -0.62 -43.15
N ALA A 522 19.04 -0.54 -43.44
CA ALA A 522 20.00 0.27 -42.71
C ALA A 522 19.68 1.76 -42.89
N ARG A 523 19.63 2.52 -41.79
CA ARG A 523 19.64 4.00 -41.78
C ARG A 523 21.09 4.44 -41.55
N PRO A 524 21.62 5.43 -42.29
CA PRO A 524 23.05 5.68 -42.36
C PRO A 524 23.57 6.48 -41.16
N LYS A 525 24.79 6.13 -40.74
CA LYS A 525 25.68 7.02 -39.98
C LYS A 525 25.93 8.29 -40.80
N ARG A 526 25.71 9.46 -40.21
CA ARG A 526 26.44 10.68 -40.58
C ARG A 526 27.13 11.22 -39.33
N ARG A 527 28.46 11.28 -39.43
CA ARG A 527 29.33 12.15 -38.64
C ARG A 527 29.10 13.60 -39.06
N LYS A 528 28.89 14.49 -38.10
CA LYS A 528 29.81 15.57 -37.73
C LYS A 528 29.40 16.11 -36.37
#